data_AF-A0A919MV10-F1
#
_entry.id   AF-A0A919MV10-F1
#
_cell.length_a   1.000
_cell.length_b   1.000
_cell.length_c   1.000
_cell.angle_alpha   90.00
_cell.angle_beta   90.00
_cell.angle_gamma   90.00
#
_symmetry.space_group_name_H-M   'P 1'
#
loop_
_entity.id
_entity.type
_entity.pdbx_description
1 polymer ?
#
loop_
_entity_poly.entity_id
_entity_poly.type
_entity_poly.pdbx_seq_one_letter_code
_entity_poly.pdbx_strand_id
1 'polypeptide(L)' 'MTRIEMRDVSSTMSIVDRVRRRRLINRQDRAIDRAWHSAPTQAMRDEIAIFAQRRTF' A
#
# COMPACT_ATOMS: atom_id res chain seq x y z
N MET A 1 38.25 5.84 18.21
CA MET A 1 37.68 6.62 17.10
C MET A 1 36.46 5.86 16.57
N THR A 2 35.27 6.23 17.03
CA THR A 2 34.01 5.55 16.71
C THR A 2 33.08 6.51 15.98
N ARG A 3 32.88 6.31 14.66
CA ARG A 3 31.73 6.92 13.98
C ARG A 3 31.43 6.22 12.66
N ILE A 4 30.61 5.16 12.76
CA ILE A 4 29.43 4.94 11.92
C ILE A 4 29.62 5.37 10.46
N GLU A 5 30.34 4.57 9.68
CA GLU A 5 30.24 4.56 8.21
C GLU A 5 29.15 3.57 7.78
N MET A 6 27.94 3.78 8.30
CA MET A 6 26.75 3.16 7.77
C MET A 6 25.71 4.24 7.59
N ARG A 7 25.37 4.48 6.31
CA ARG A 7 24.10 4.97 5.75
C ARG A 7 24.34 6.11 4.77
N ASP A 8 24.89 5.76 3.62
CA ASP A 8 24.58 6.50 2.39
C ASP A 8 24.01 5.54 1.33
N VAL A 9 22.94 4.84 1.71
CA VAL A 9 21.98 4.33 0.73
C VAL A 9 20.84 5.35 0.70
N SER A 10 21.17 6.55 0.22
CA SER A 10 20.17 7.55 -0.14
C SER A 10 19.29 6.93 -1.24
N SER A 11 18.16 6.39 -0.79
CA SER A 11 17.18 5.65 -1.58
C SER A 11 16.51 6.59 -2.59
N THR A 12 17.20 6.85 -3.70
CA THR A 12 16.62 7.48 -4.86
C THR A 12 15.72 6.46 -5.55
N MET A 13 14.48 6.33 -5.06
CA MET A 13 13.45 5.53 -5.73
C MET A 13 13.39 5.95 -7.20
N SER A 14 13.73 5.02 -8.09
CA SER A 14 13.68 5.25 -9.53
C SER A 14 12.28 5.71 -9.94
N ILE A 15 12.19 6.58 -10.95
CA ILE A 15 10.92 7.01 -11.53
C ILE A 15 10.07 5.78 -11.93
N VAL A 16 10.73 4.72 -12.43
CA VAL A 16 10.09 3.45 -12.79
C VAL A 16 9.47 2.78 -11.56
N ASP A 17 10.19 2.73 -10.44
CA ASP A 17 9.68 2.13 -9.20
C ASP A 17 8.54 2.95 -8.61
N ARG A 18 8.61 4.28 -8.71
CA ARG A 18 7.51 5.18 -8.33
C ARG A 18 6.25 4.92 -9.14
N VAL A 19 6.38 4.78 -10.46
CA VAL A 19 5.26 4.46 -11.36
C VAL A 19 4.70 3.06 -11.05
N ARG A 20 5.57 2.07 -10.82
CA ARG A 20 5.18 0.70 -10.46
C ARG A 20 4.41 0.67 -9.15
N ARG A 21 4.91 1.35 -8.12
CA ARG A 21 4.25 1.49 -6.81
C ARG A 21 2.89 2.15 -6.94
N ARG A 22 2.81 3.27 -7.68
CA ARG A 22 1.53 3.96 -7.93
C ARG A 22 0.52 3.07 -8.67
N ARG A 23 0.95 2.30 -9.66
CA ARG A 23 0.07 1.34 -10.36
C ARG A 23 -0.41 0.22 -9.44
N LEU A 24 0.43 -0.27 -8.55
CA LEU A 24 0.06 -1.27 -7.56
C LEU A 24 -1.00 -0.73 -6.60
N ILE A 25 -0.80 0.47 -6.07
CA ILE A 25 -1.76 1.17 -5.21
C ILE A 25 -3.10 1.31 -5.92
N ASN A 26 -3.12 1.86 -7.13
CA ASN A 26 -4.36 2.02 -7.92
C ASN A 26 -5.07 0.69 -8.25
N ARG A 27 -4.34 -0.43 -8.33
CA ARG A 27 -4.95 -1.75 -8.53
C ARG A 27 -5.62 -2.25 -7.26
N GLN A 28 -4.94 -2.10 -6.13
CA GLN A 28 -5.46 -2.48 -4.82
C GLN A 28 -6.67 -1.63 -4.43
N ASP A 29 -6.64 -0.32 -4.69
CA ASP A 29 -7.76 0.58 -4.40
C ASP A 29 -9.01 0.16 -5.18
N ARG A 30 -8.87 -0.11 -6.48
CA ARG A 30 -9.98 -0.63 -7.30
C ARG A 30 -10.49 -1.99 -6.84
N ALA A 31 -9.64 -2.84 -6.27
CA ALA A 31 -10.07 -4.12 -5.72
C ALA A 31 -10.91 -3.91 -4.46
N ILE A 32 -10.49 -3.00 -3.59
CA ILE A 32 -11.23 -2.61 -2.38
C ILE A 32 -12.57 -1.98 -2.76
N ASP A 33 -12.60 -1.05 -3.72
CA ASP A 33 -13.84 -0.43 -4.17
C ASP A 33 -14.85 -1.46 -4.68
N ARG A 34 -14.40 -2.44 -5.47
CA ARG A 34 -15.26 -3.54 -5.93
C ARG A 34 -15.76 -4.37 -4.76
N ALA A 35 -14.88 -4.69 -3.80
CA ALA A 35 -15.26 -5.44 -2.61
C ALA A 35 -16.36 -4.71 -1.83
N TRP A 36 -16.20 -3.40 -1.61
CA TRP A 36 -17.19 -2.55 -0.95
C TRP A 36 -18.55 -2.59 -1.63
N HIS A 37 -18.59 -2.45 -2.97
CA HIS A 37 -19.85 -2.47 -3.72
C HIS A 37 -20.48 -3.87 -3.77
N SER A 38 -19.66 -4.93 -3.72
CA SER A 38 -20.13 -6.32 -3.72
C SER A 38 -20.57 -6.83 -2.35
N ALA A 39 -20.32 -6.07 -1.27
CA ALA A 39 -20.57 -6.52 0.09
C ALA A 39 -22.07 -6.47 0.45
N PRO A 40 -22.73 -7.64 0.64
CA PRO A 40 -24.16 -7.71 0.86
C PRO A 40 -24.55 -7.36 2.30
N THR A 41 -23.63 -7.53 3.26
CA THR A 41 -23.89 -7.30 4.70
C THR A 41 -22.94 -6.26 5.27
N GLN A 42 -23.37 -5.65 6.39
CA GLN A 42 -22.53 -4.69 7.09
C GLN A 42 -21.28 -5.34 7.68
N ALA A 43 -21.40 -6.53 8.27
CA ALA A 43 -20.26 -7.26 8.81
C ALA A 43 -19.14 -7.49 7.76
N MET A 44 -19.51 -7.82 6.51
CA MET A 44 -18.55 -7.99 5.43
C MET A 44 -17.89 -6.65 5.03
N ARG A 45 -18.62 -5.54 5.08
CA ARG A 45 -18.06 -4.19 4.87
C ARG A 45 -17.04 -3.84 5.96
N ASP A 46 -17.33 -4.19 7.21
CA ASP A 46 -16.42 -3.94 8.33
C ASP A 46 -15.13 -4.75 8.19
N GLU A 47 -15.20 -6.00 7.74
CA GLU A 47 -14.03 -6.82 7.41
C GLU A 47 -13.17 -6.20 6.29
N ILE A 48 -13.81 -5.70 5.22
CA ILE A 48 -13.12 -5.00 4.13
C ILE A 48 -12.44 -3.73 4.65
N ALA A 49 -13.08 -2.98 5.55
CA ALA A 49 -12.50 -1.79 6.17
C ALA A 49 -11.24 -2.13 6.99
N ILE A 50 -11.30 -3.19 7.81
CA ILE A 50 -10.15 -3.66 8.59
C ILE A 50 -9.02 -4.10 7.66
N PHE A 51 -9.34 -4.83 6.59
CA PHE A 51 -8.35 -5.25 5.59
C PHE A 51 -7.69 -4.05 4.90
N ALA A 52 -8.48 -3.06 4.49
CA ALA A 52 -7.99 -1.85 3.83
C ALA A 52 -7.04 -1.03 4.73
N GLN A 53 -7.34 -0.93 6.03
CA GLN A 53 -6.51 -0.22 7.01
C GLN A 53 -5.16 -0.89 7.30
N ARG A 54 -5.08 -2.22 7.15
CA ARG A 54 -3.85 -2.99 7.40
C ARG A 54 -2.83 -2.92 6.25
N ARG A 55 -3.11 -2.18 5.18
CA ARG A 55 -2.14 -1.95 4.10
C ARG A 55 -0.99 -1.07 4.59
N THR A 56 0.19 -1.66 4.71
CA THR A 56 1.46 -0.95 4.79
C THR A 56 1.93 -0.60 3.38
N PHE A 57 2.19 0.70 3.13
CA PHE A 57 2.60 1.23 1.82
C PHE A 57 4.12 1.28 1.62
#